data_AF-A0A453I647-F1
#
_entry.id   AF-A0A453I647-F1
#
_cell.length_a   1.000
_cell.length_b   1.000
_cell.length_c   1.000
_cell.angle_alpha   90.00
_cell.angle_beta   90.00
_cell.angle_gamma   90.00
#
_symmetry.space_group_name_H-M   'P 1'
#
loop_
_entity.id
_entity.type
_entity.pdbx_description
1 polymer ?
#
loop_
_entity_poly.entity_id
_entity_poly.type
_entity_poly.pdbx_seq_one_letter_code
_entity_poly.pdbx_strand_id
1 'polypeptide(L)'
;RILDGNAFNGTLDLGRSISSELSMVSFKDNDFSSVTVTSSYNGTLALAGNPVCDHLPNTAYCNVTQHAPSRAYTTSLVKCFSGACPPEQSMSPQSCGCAYPYQGVMYFRAPFFADVGNGTAFQELESKLWTKLELSPGSVALQDPFFNSDSYMQVQVKLFPSGGPYFNRTEVMRIGFDLSNQTFKPPKEFGPYYFIASPYPFPDRNVPASKSKGAIIGIAVGCGVLVIALVGAAVYALTQRRRAQKATEELG
;
A
#
# COMPACT_ATOMS: atom_id res chain seq x y z
N ARG A 1 0.14 -1.28 -24.03
CA ARG A 1 -0.43 -2.61 -23.75
C ARG A 1 0.70 -3.62 -23.73
N ILE A 2 0.70 -4.56 -22.79
CA ILE A 2 1.70 -5.63 -22.69
C ILE A 2 0.99 -6.93 -23.06
N LEU A 3 1.48 -7.60 -24.10
CA LEU A 3 0.90 -8.78 -24.75
C LEU A 3 1.99 -9.83 -25.00
N ASP A 4 2.96 -9.87 -24.11
CA ASP A 4 4.11 -10.77 -24.18
C ASP A 4 3.67 -12.22 -23.90
N GLY A 5 4.29 -13.22 -24.53
CA GLY A 5 4.08 -14.64 -24.17
C GLY A 5 2.68 -15.20 -24.45
N ASN A 6 1.98 -14.73 -25.49
CA ASN A 6 0.60 -15.14 -25.80
C ASN A 6 0.49 -16.12 -26.98
N ALA A 7 1.61 -16.63 -27.51
CA ALA A 7 1.65 -17.52 -28.68
C ALA A 7 0.96 -16.93 -29.93
N PHE A 8 0.97 -15.60 -30.08
CA PHE A 8 0.47 -14.96 -31.29
C PHE A 8 1.39 -15.27 -32.47
N ASN A 9 0.82 -15.63 -33.62
CA ASN A 9 1.59 -16.03 -34.80
C ASN A 9 1.21 -15.25 -36.07
N GLY A 10 2.00 -15.45 -37.13
CA GLY A 10 1.77 -14.83 -38.44
C GLY A 10 2.33 -13.42 -38.54
N THR A 11 1.54 -12.49 -39.09
CA THR A 11 1.97 -11.10 -39.36
C THR A 11 1.34 -10.12 -38.37
N LEU A 12 2.16 -9.34 -37.67
CA LEU A 12 1.70 -8.19 -36.91
C LEU A 12 1.54 -6.97 -37.83
N ASP A 13 0.31 -6.57 -38.13
CA ASP A 13 0.00 -5.41 -38.99
C ASP A 13 -0.33 -4.16 -38.14
N LEU A 14 0.67 -3.29 -37.97
CA LEU A 14 0.55 -1.95 -37.40
C LEU A 14 0.50 -0.86 -38.49
N GLY A 15 0.13 -1.22 -39.73
CA GLY A 15 0.05 -0.30 -40.86
C GLY A 15 -1.28 0.42 -41.04
N ARG A 16 -2.31 0.05 -40.27
CA ARG A 16 -3.70 0.53 -40.40
C ARG A 16 -4.10 1.47 -39.25
N SER A 17 -5.40 1.74 -39.09
CA SER A 17 -5.99 2.65 -38.09
C SER A 17 -5.62 2.28 -36.64
N ILE A 18 -4.44 2.73 -36.19
CA ILE A 18 -3.99 2.64 -34.80
C ILE A 18 -4.45 3.88 -34.05
N SER A 19 -4.89 3.69 -32.81
CA SER A 19 -5.22 4.81 -31.91
C SER A 19 -3.98 5.68 -31.65
N SER A 20 -4.14 7.00 -31.76
CA SER A 20 -3.11 7.99 -31.38
C SER A 20 -2.67 7.88 -29.92
N GLU A 21 -3.53 7.32 -29.06
CA GLU A 21 -3.29 7.15 -27.63
C GLU A 21 -2.38 5.94 -27.31
N LEU A 22 -2.06 5.12 -28.30
CA LEU A 22 -1.29 3.89 -28.12
C LEU A 22 0.22 4.20 -28.05
N SER A 23 0.66 4.75 -26.92
CA SER A 23 2.05 5.19 -26.73
C SER A 23 3.07 4.05 -26.60
N MET A 24 2.67 2.89 -26.08
CA MET A 24 3.55 1.74 -25.87
C MET A 24 2.81 0.42 -26.08
N VAL A 25 3.41 -0.50 -26.84
CA VAL A 25 2.96 -1.88 -27.00
C VAL A 25 4.13 -2.85 -26.93
N SER A 26 3.96 -3.92 -26.16
CA SER A 26 4.92 -5.01 -26.07
C SER A 26 4.26 -6.31 -26.51
N PHE A 27 4.94 -7.04 -27.40
CA PHE A 27 4.56 -8.34 -27.95
C PHE A 27 5.75 -9.31 -27.85
N LYS A 28 6.60 -9.17 -26.84
CA LYS A 28 7.81 -10.00 -26.69
C LYS A 28 7.44 -11.47 -26.54
N ASP A 29 8.36 -12.35 -26.93
CA ASP A 29 8.23 -13.79 -26.71
C ASP A 29 6.90 -14.38 -27.27
N ASN A 30 6.52 -13.98 -28.47
CA ASN A 30 5.43 -14.57 -29.27
C ASN A 30 6.02 -15.25 -30.52
N ASP A 31 5.17 -15.67 -31.47
CA ASP A 31 5.53 -16.43 -32.68
C ASP A 31 5.34 -15.63 -33.97
N PHE A 32 5.46 -14.30 -33.93
CA PHE A 32 5.32 -13.47 -35.14
C PHE A 32 6.48 -13.72 -36.11
N SER A 33 6.15 -14.10 -37.35
CA SER A 33 7.10 -14.33 -38.43
C SER A 33 7.38 -13.06 -39.26
N SER A 34 6.48 -12.08 -39.19
CA SER A 34 6.52 -10.86 -40.00
C SER A 34 5.86 -9.69 -39.27
N VAL A 35 6.29 -8.47 -39.57
CA VAL A 35 5.73 -7.24 -39.03
C VAL A 35 5.59 -6.18 -40.11
N THR A 36 4.47 -5.47 -40.11
CA THR A 36 4.24 -4.27 -40.92
C THR A 36 4.09 -3.09 -39.98
N VAL A 37 5.08 -2.21 -39.92
CA VAL A 37 5.01 -0.93 -39.18
C VAL A 37 5.15 0.21 -40.17
N THR A 38 4.18 1.11 -40.20
CA THR A 38 4.23 2.33 -41.03
C THR A 38 4.56 3.55 -40.16
N SER A 39 4.85 4.68 -40.80
CA SER A 39 5.08 5.96 -40.11
C SER A 39 3.87 6.50 -39.35
N SER A 40 2.69 5.88 -39.46
CA SER A 40 1.52 6.26 -38.67
C SER A 40 1.61 5.81 -37.21
N TYR A 41 2.50 4.88 -36.87
CA TYR A 41 2.77 4.49 -35.49
C TYR A 41 4.01 5.18 -34.95
N ASN A 42 3.82 6.16 -34.07
CA ASN A 42 4.90 6.88 -33.39
C ASN A 42 5.15 6.40 -31.94
N GLY A 43 4.48 5.32 -31.53
CA GLY A 43 4.64 4.74 -30.19
C GLY A 43 5.83 3.77 -30.10
N THR A 44 6.07 3.28 -28.90
CA THR A 44 7.10 2.27 -28.62
C THR A 44 6.55 0.88 -28.91
N LEU A 45 7.24 0.11 -29.76
CA LEU A 45 6.93 -1.29 -30.05
C LEU A 45 8.08 -2.19 -29.55
N ALA A 46 7.78 -3.24 -28.79
CA ALA A 46 8.76 -4.25 -28.38
C ALA A 46 8.38 -5.63 -28.94
N LEU A 47 9.30 -6.25 -29.69
CA LEU A 47 9.13 -7.53 -30.38
C LEU A 47 10.25 -8.54 -30.10
N ALA A 48 11.17 -8.24 -29.18
CA ALA A 48 12.24 -9.17 -28.80
C ALA A 48 11.69 -10.57 -28.48
N GLY A 49 12.41 -11.61 -28.90
CA GLY A 49 12.00 -13.00 -28.70
C GLY A 49 11.03 -13.56 -29.75
N ASN A 50 10.64 -12.79 -30.77
CA ASN A 50 9.84 -13.28 -31.90
C ASN A 50 10.72 -13.72 -33.10
N PRO A 51 10.31 -14.73 -33.90
CA PRO A 51 11.03 -15.16 -35.11
C PRO A 51 11.33 -14.04 -36.12
N VAL A 52 10.44 -13.04 -36.22
CA VAL A 52 10.65 -11.85 -37.08
C VAL A 52 11.96 -11.12 -36.76
N CYS A 53 12.44 -11.17 -35.53
CA CYS A 53 13.68 -10.51 -35.12
C CYS A 53 14.94 -11.25 -35.59
N ASP A 54 14.86 -12.53 -35.95
CA ASP A 54 15.97 -13.28 -36.58
C ASP A 54 16.29 -12.72 -37.97
N HIS A 55 15.26 -12.20 -38.65
CA HIS A 55 15.36 -11.61 -39.98
C HIS A 55 15.52 -10.08 -39.95
N LEU A 56 15.33 -9.45 -38.78
CA LEU A 56 15.41 -8.00 -38.56
C LEU A 56 16.29 -7.62 -37.36
N PRO A 57 17.54 -8.10 -37.26
CA PRO A 57 18.34 -8.00 -36.02
C PRO A 57 18.74 -6.58 -35.62
N ASN A 58 18.61 -5.59 -36.51
CA ASN A 58 18.99 -4.19 -36.27
C ASN A 58 17.81 -3.22 -36.21
N THR A 59 16.57 -3.72 -36.14
CA THR A 59 15.42 -2.84 -35.96
C THR A 59 15.28 -2.46 -34.49
N ALA A 60 14.88 -1.22 -34.28
CA ALA A 60 14.78 -0.63 -32.96
C ALA A 60 13.89 -1.51 -32.04
N TYR A 61 12.73 -1.92 -32.52
CA TYR A 61 11.74 -2.73 -31.81
C TYR A 61 12.17 -4.17 -31.49
N CYS A 62 13.22 -4.70 -32.11
CA CYS A 62 13.77 -6.03 -31.79
C CYS A 62 14.86 -5.98 -30.71
N ASN A 63 15.28 -4.78 -30.28
CA ASN A 63 16.31 -4.64 -29.25
C ASN A 63 15.72 -4.77 -27.84
N VAL A 64 16.25 -5.70 -27.03
CA VAL A 64 15.84 -5.97 -25.64
C VAL A 64 16.05 -4.75 -24.73
N THR A 65 17.04 -3.91 -25.03
CA THR A 65 17.42 -2.76 -24.18
C THR A 65 16.65 -1.49 -24.46
N GLN A 66 15.65 -1.53 -25.36
CA GLN A 66 15.19 -0.31 -25.98
C GLN A 66 14.72 0.74 -24.97
N HIS A 67 13.94 0.41 -23.95
CA HIS A 67 13.51 1.39 -22.95
C HIS A 67 13.66 0.85 -21.52
N ALA A 68 14.42 1.57 -20.70
CA ALA A 68 14.31 1.47 -19.26
C ALA A 68 12.84 1.75 -18.86
N PRO A 69 12.27 1.02 -17.90
CA PRO A 69 10.91 1.30 -17.44
C PRO A 69 10.82 2.78 -17.05
N SER A 70 9.80 3.47 -17.56
CA SER A 70 9.50 4.83 -17.12
C SER A 70 9.47 4.84 -15.60
N ARG A 71 10.06 5.86 -14.99
CA ARG A 71 10.05 5.96 -13.53
C ARG A 71 8.59 5.94 -13.09
N ALA A 72 8.23 4.95 -12.30
CA ALA A 72 6.86 4.76 -11.84
C ALA A 72 6.36 6.05 -11.20
N TYR A 73 5.11 6.41 -11.51
CA TYR A 73 4.51 7.64 -11.01
C TYR A 73 4.55 7.69 -9.48
N THR A 74 4.80 8.87 -8.95
CA THR A 74 4.67 9.16 -7.52
C THR A 74 4.21 10.58 -7.38
N THR A 75 3.22 10.81 -6.52
CA THR A 75 2.73 12.15 -6.22
C THR A 75 3.87 13.04 -5.76
N SER A 76 4.00 14.20 -6.39
CA SER A 76 5.06 15.14 -6.07
C SER A 76 4.83 15.79 -4.71
N LEU A 77 5.79 15.62 -3.80
CA LEU A 77 5.86 16.33 -2.51
C LEU A 77 6.81 17.54 -2.56
N VAL A 78 7.21 18.01 -3.75
CA VAL A 78 8.20 19.09 -3.92
C VAL A 78 7.76 20.41 -3.27
N LYS A 79 6.45 20.62 -3.10
CA LYS A 79 5.90 21.80 -2.42
C LYS A 79 6.05 21.74 -0.90
N CYS A 80 6.37 20.58 -0.34
CA CYS A 80 6.46 20.37 1.09
C CYS A 80 7.91 20.43 1.58
N PHE A 81 8.11 21.12 2.70
CA PHE A 81 9.43 21.27 3.29
C PHE A 81 9.94 19.90 3.78
N SER A 82 11.21 19.60 3.49
CA SER A 82 11.79 18.27 3.67
C SER A 82 11.95 17.93 5.15
N GLY A 83 10.97 17.20 5.70
CA GLY A 83 11.02 16.57 7.02
C GLY A 83 10.40 15.18 6.95
N ALA A 84 10.97 14.22 7.68
CA ALA A 84 10.39 12.89 7.77
C ALA A 84 9.19 12.90 8.73
N CYS A 85 8.10 12.22 8.34
CA CYS A 85 7.01 11.99 9.27
C CYS A 85 7.37 10.90 10.29
N PRO A 86 6.76 10.93 11.49
CA PRO A 86 6.85 9.82 12.43
C PRO A 86 6.43 8.50 11.78
N PRO A 87 6.85 7.34 12.35
CA PRO A 87 6.38 6.04 11.89
C PRO A 87 4.85 5.97 11.80
N GLU A 88 4.32 5.20 10.84
CA GLU A 88 2.89 5.05 10.53
C GLU A 88 2.19 6.30 9.99
N GLN A 89 2.84 7.46 10.00
CA GLN A 89 2.34 8.68 9.38
C GLN A 89 2.95 8.89 8.00
N SER A 90 2.24 9.63 7.16
CA SER A 90 2.74 10.08 5.86
C SER A 90 2.48 11.57 5.69
N MET A 91 3.30 12.20 4.88
CA MET A 91 3.14 13.62 4.55
C MET A 91 2.00 13.80 3.57
N SER A 92 1.02 14.63 3.93
CA SER A 92 -0.08 15.01 3.04
C SER A 92 0.44 15.95 1.94
N PRO A 93 0.22 15.65 0.64
CA PRO A 93 0.63 16.52 -0.45
C PRO A 93 -0.09 17.88 -0.44
N GLN A 94 -1.27 17.96 0.17
CA GLN A 94 -2.05 19.20 0.27
C GLN A 94 -1.56 20.11 1.41
N SER A 95 -1.44 19.57 2.62
CA SER A 95 -1.20 20.38 3.83
C SER A 95 0.28 20.42 4.22
N CYS A 96 1.11 19.56 3.63
CA CYS A 96 2.50 19.33 4.02
C CYS A 96 2.68 18.93 5.49
N GLY A 97 1.59 18.53 6.17
CA GLY A 97 1.60 18.00 7.52
C GLY A 97 1.62 16.47 7.53
N CYS A 98 2.09 15.89 8.64
CA CYS A 98 2.03 14.46 8.87
C CYS A 98 0.66 14.04 9.41
N ALA A 99 0.10 12.99 8.81
CA ALA A 99 -1.18 12.41 9.21
C ALA A 99 -1.16 10.89 9.00
N TYR A 100 -2.15 10.21 9.56
CA TYR A 100 -2.39 8.78 9.34
C TYR A 100 -3.32 8.62 8.13
N PRO A 101 -2.81 8.23 6.96
CA PRO A 101 -3.65 8.09 5.78
C PRO A 101 -4.52 6.85 5.87
N TYR A 102 -5.73 6.91 5.30
CA TYR A 102 -6.43 5.68 4.93
C TYR A 102 -5.78 5.17 3.63
N GLN A 103 -5.09 4.03 3.72
CA GLN A 103 -4.19 3.57 2.67
C GLN A 103 -4.44 2.11 2.28
N GLY A 104 -3.96 1.75 1.10
CA GLY A 104 -4.07 0.39 0.56
C GLY A 104 -3.56 0.31 -0.86
N VAL A 105 -3.88 -0.80 -1.54
CA VAL A 105 -3.49 -1.03 -2.93
C VAL A 105 -4.74 -1.12 -3.81
N MET A 106 -4.80 -0.28 -4.85
CA MET A 106 -5.77 -0.43 -5.93
C MET A 106 -5.20 -1.35 -7.01
N TYR A 107 -5.99 -2.33 -7.43
CA TYR A 107 -5.66 -3.28 -8.48
C TYR A 107 -6.57 -3.03 -9.67
N PHE A 108 -6.05 -2.41 -10.73
CA PHE A 108 -6.75 -2.17 -11.97
C PHE A 108 -6.57 -3.36 -12.91
N ARG A 109 -7.68 -4.01 -13.27
CA ARG A 109 -7.65 -5.29 -13.99
C ARG A 109 -7.35 -5.16 -15.48
N ALA A 110 -7.70 -4.04 -16.08
CA ALA A 110 -7.60 -3.87 -17.52
C ALA A 110 -7.39 -2.40 -17.95
N PRO A 111 -6.39 -1.69 -17.42
CA PRO A 111 -6.12 -0.30 -17.81
C PRO A 111 -5.82 -0.21 -19.31
N PHE A 112 -6.36 0.80 -19.99
CA PHE A 112 -6.19 1.05 -21.42
C PHE A 112 -4.80 1.54 -21.80
N PHE A 113 -3.94 1.85 -20.82
CA PHE A 113 -2.56 2.26 -20.98
C PHE A 113 -1.62 1.36 -20.16
N ALA A 114 -0.34 1.32 -20.55
CA ALA A 114 0.69 0.53 -19.86
C ALA A 114 1.81 1.39 -19.26
N ASP A 115 1.88 2.67 -19.63
CA ASP A 115 2.90 3.57 -19.11
C ASP A 115 2.61 3.94 -17.65
N VAL A 116 3.36 3.31 -16.73
CA VAL A 116 3.28 3.55 -15.29
C VAL A 116 3.85 4.90 -14.88
N GLY A 117 4.51 5.62 -15.78
CA GLY A 117 4.99 6.99 -15.59
C GLY A 117 4.03 8.08 -16.10
N ASN A 118 2.85 7.71 -16.63
CA ASN A 118 1.91 8.67 -17.25
C ASN A 118 1.33 9.65 -16.20
N GLY A 119 2.02 10.77 -15.99
CA GLY A 119 1.67 11.76 -14.98
C GLY A 119 0.27 12.32 -15.12
N THR A 120 -0.19 12.56 -16.35
CA THR A 120 -1.53 13.09 -16.61
C THR A 120 -2.61 12.11 -16.16
N ALA A 121 -2.49 10.82 -16.51
CA ALA A 121 -3.47 9.81 -16.11
C ALA A 121 -3.55 9.64 -14.59
N PHE A 122 -2.40 9.59 -13.90
CA PHE A 122 -2.39 9.44 -12.45
C PHE A 122 -2.85 10.70 -11.72
N GLN A 123 -2.55 11.90 -12.21
CA GLN A 123 -3.10 13.15 -11.66
C GLN A 123 -4.62 13.24 -11.82
N GLU A 124 -5.17 12.75 -12.94
CA GLU A 124 -6.62 12.62 -13.11
C GLU A 124 -7.24 11.62 -12.13
N LEU A 125 -6.56 10.49 -11.87
CA LEU A 125 -7.00 9.52 -10.87
C LEU A 125 -7.00 10.13 -9.45
N GLU A 126 -5.94 10.83 -9.05
CA GLU A 126 -5.89 11.58 -7.78
C GLU A 126 -7.07 12.54 -7.66
N SER A 127 -7.31 13.31 -8.72
CA SER A 127 -8.38 14.30 -8.77
C SER A 127 -9.76 13.69 -8.63
N LYS A 128 -9.97 12.57 -9.34
CA LYS A 128 -11.20 11.80 -9.24
C LYS A 128 -11.40 11.26 -7.83
N LEU A 129 -10.34 10.73 -7.21
CA LEU A 129 -10.39 10.17 -5.85
C LEU A 129 -10.83 11.22 -4.83
N TRP A 130 -10.15 12.37 -4.74
CA TRP A 130 -10.56 13.36 -3.74
C TRP A 130 -11.95 13.94 -4.03
N THR A 131 -12.31 14.12 -5.30
CA THR A 131 -13.60 14.70 -5.66
C THR A 131 -14.75 13.76 -5.37
N LYS A 132 -14.61 12.47 -5.69
CA LYS A 132 -15.71 11.49 -5.56
C LYS A 132 -15.79 10.84 -4.20
N LEU A 133 -14.70 10.83 -3.44
CA LEU A 133 -14.68 10.40 -2.05
C LEU A 133 -14.90 11.57 -1.08
N GLU A 134 -15.23 12.77 -1.58
CA GLU A 134 -15.51 13.97 -0.76
C GLU A 134 -14.35 14.32 0.19
N LEU A 135 -13.11 14.16 -0.30
CA LEU A 135 -11.90 14.56 0.40
C LEU A 135 -11.51 15.99 -0.01
N SER A 136 -10.58 16.59 0.74
CA SER A 136 -10.07 17.90 0.35
C SER A 136 -9.23 17.83 -0.94
N PRO A 137 -9.29 18.85 -1.83
CA PRO A 137 -8.49 18.85 -3.05
C PRO A 137 -6.99 18.70 -2.77
N GLY A 138 -6.34 17.76 -3.46
CA GLY A 138 -4.91 17.45 -3.26
C GLY A 138 -4.60 16.55 -2.07
N SER A 139 -5.60 16.02 -1.36
CA SER A 139 -5.41 15.13 -0.18
C SER A 139 -5.18 13.65 -0.55
N VAL A 140 -4.68 13.37 -1.75
CA VAL A 140 -4.44 12.00 -2.24
C VAL A 140 -3.00 11.90 -2.68
N ALA A 141 -2.34 10.81 -2.29
CA ALA A 141 -1.06 10.43 -2.87
C ALA A 141 -1.14 9.02 -3.48
N LEU A 142 -0.61 8.89 -4.69
CA LEU A 142 -0.37 7.66 -5.41
C LEU A 142 1.13 7.39 -5.48
N GLN A 143 1.50 6.13 -5.39
CA GLN A 143 2.90 5.74 -5.43
C GLN A 143 3.08 4.38 -6.11
N ASP A 144 4.20 4.26 -6.81
CA ASP A 144 4.77 3.00 -7.29
C ASP A 144 3.76 2.15 -8.09
N PRO A 145 3.19 2.70 -9.19
CA PRO A 145 2.41 1.89 -10.09
C PRO A 145 3.29 0.86 -10.82
N PHE A 146 2.84 -0.39 -10.85
CA PHE A 146 3.48 -1.46 -11.61
C PHE A 146 2.46 -2.53 -12.02
N PHE A 147 2.81 -3.36 -13.01
CA PHE A 147 2.01 -4.52 -13.39
C PHE A 147 2.51 -5.77 -12.65
N ASN A 148 1.60 -6.51 -12.02
CA ASN A 148 1.93 -7.79 -11.38
C ASN A 148 1.91 -8.95 -12.39
N SER A 149 2.15 -10.18 -11.90
CA SER A 149 2.12 -11.40 -12.72
C SER A 149 0.78 -11.67 -13.40
N ASP A 150 -0.33 -11.18 -12.83
CA ASP A 150 -1.67 -11.31 -13.39
C ASP A 150 -2.02 -10.18 -14.38
N SER A 151 -1.03 -9.36 -14.75
CA SER A 151 -1.20 -8.17 -15.60
C SER A 151 -2.17 -7.12 -15.02
N TYR A 152 -2.34 -7.10 -13.69
CA TYR A 152 -3.09 -6.04 -13.00
C TYR A 152 -2.13 -4.91 -12.66
N MET A 153 -2.54 -3.68 -12.97
CA MET A 153 -1.81 -2.50 -12.51
C MET A 153 -2.12 -2.26 -11.04
N GLN A 154 -1.12 -2.46 -10.20
CA GLN A 154 -1.17 -2.11 -8.78
C GLN A 154 -0.79 -0.65 -8.62
N VAL A 155 -1.48 0.07 -7.73
CA VAL A 155 -1.15 1.45 -7.36
C VAL A 155 -1.32 1.58 -5.86
N GLN A 156 -0.28 2.02 -5.15
CA GLN A 156 -0.41 2.34 -3.72
C GLN A 156 -1.17 3.65 -3.58
N VAL A 157 -2.24 3.65 -2.78
CA VAL A 157 -3.10 4.81 -2.56
C VAL A 157 -3.04 5.21 -1.10
N LYS A 158 -2.85 6.52 -0.84
CA LYS A 158 -2.95 7.15 0.47
C LYS A 158 -3.94 8.29 0.40
N LEU A 159 -4.98 8.22 1.21
CA LEU A 159 -6.00 9.25 1.34
C LEU A 159 -5.77 9.99 2.67
N PHE A 160 -5.76 11.32 2.66
CA PHE A 160 -5.40 12.12 3.83
C PHE A 160 -6.61 12.87 4.41
N PRO A 161 -6.73 12.93 5.76
CA PRO A 161 -7.77 13.70 6.43
C PRO A 161 -7.54 15.21 6.31
N SER A 162 -8.62 15.98 6.39
CA SER A 162 -8.59 17.46 6.26
C SER A 162 -8.67 18.19 7.61
N GLY A 163 -9.33 17.61 8.61
CA GLY A 163 -9.62 18.24 9.90
C GLY A 163 -8.68 17.88 11.07
N GLY A 164 -7.56 17.20 10.80
CA GLY A 164 -6.63 16.73 11.82
C GLY A 164 -5.77 15.55 11.32
N PRO A 165 -5.00 14.89 12.20
CA PRO A 165 -4.10 13.80 11.80
C PRO A 165 -4.82 12.47 11.51
N TYR A 166 -6.12 12.36 11.79
CA TYR A 166 -6.90 11.13 11.59
C TYR A 166 -8.26 11.43 10.95
N PHE A 167 -8.71 10.53 10.07
CA PHE A 167 -10.13 10.31 9.81
C PHE A 167 -10.84 9.74 11.03
N ASN A 168 -12.12 10.08 11.19
CA ASN A 168 -13.02 9.45 12.13
C ASN A 168 -13.56 8.11 11.59
N ARG A 169 -14.20 7.31 12.45
CA ARG A 169 -14.72 5.97 12.08
C ARG A 169 -15.74 6.02 10.95
N THR A 170 -16.63 7.01 10.96
CA THR A 170 -17.65 7.17 9.93
C THR A 170 -17.03 7.49 8.57
N GLU A 171 -15.99 8.34 8.54
CA GLU A 171 -15.24 8.65 7.32
C GLU A 171 -14.56 7.41 6.75
N VAL A 172 -13.85 6.65 7.59
CA VAL A 172 -13.18 5.40 7.14
C VAL A 172 -14.19 4.39 6.63
N MET A 173 -15.33 4.22 7.31
CA MET A 173 -16.39 3.31 6.86
C MET A 173 -17.00 3.74 5.51
N ARG A 174 -17.28 5.02 5.34
CA ARG A 174 -17.82 5.57 4.08
C ARG A 174 -16.83 5.36 2.92
N ILE A 175 -15.58 5.78 3.10
CA ILE A 175 -14.53 5.64 2.07
C ILE A 175 -14.28 4.16 1.77
N GLY A 176 -14.18 3.33 2.80
CA GLY A 176 -13.99 1.88 2.65
C GLY A 176 -15.15 1.22 1.91
N PHE A 177 -16.40 1.62 2.18
CA PHE A 177 -17.57 1.17 1.42
C PHE A 177 -17.48 1.59 -0.05
N ASP A 178 -17.15 2.86 -0.31
CA ASP A 178 -17.13 3.38 -1.68
C ASP A 178 -16.10 2.68 -2.57
N LEU A 179 -14.93 2.35 -1.99
CA LEU A 179 -13.85 1.66 -2.68
C LEU A 179 -14.08 0.15 -2.79
N SER A 180 -14.59 -0.49 -1.73
CA SER A 180 -14.78 -1.96 -1.72
C SER A 180 -16.00 -2.38 -2.55
N ASN A 181 -17.08 -1.59 -2.49
CA ASN A 181 -18.29 -1.81 -3.28
C ASN A 181 -18.22 -1.16 -4.67
N GLN A 182 -17.10 -0.51 -4.99
CA GLN A 182 -16.83 0.13 -6.29
C GLN A 182 -17.91 1.15 -6.70
N THR A 183 -18.50 1.87 -5.74
CA THR A 183 -19.38 3.03 -6.04
C THR A 183 -18.54 4.17 -6.61
N PHE A 184 -17.29 4.32 -6.15
CA PHE A 184 -16.27 5.12 -6.82
C PHE A 184 -15.96 4.52 -8.19
N LYS A 185 -16.07 5.34 -9.24
CA LYS A 185 -15.65 4.99 -10.61
C LYS A 185 -14.38 5.78 -10.98
N PRO A 186 -13.25 5.10 -11.27
CA PRO A 186 -12.02 5.76 -11.69
C PRO A 186 -12.20 6.39 -13.09
N PRO A 187 -11.22 7.17 -13.58
CA PRO A 187 -11.15 7.53 -14.99
C PRO A 187 -11.24 6.27 -15.87
N LYS A 188 -11.92 6.38 -17.01
CA LYS A 188 -12.27 5.23 -17.88
C LYS A 188 -11.02 4.46 -18.33
N GLU A 189 -9.90 5.16 -18.45
CA GLU A 189 -8.58 4.70 -18.85
C GLU A 189 -8.04 3.61 -17.92
N PHE A 190 -8.42 3.62 -16.64
CA PHE A 190 -7.97 2.65 -15.65
C PHE A 190 -8.81 1.35 -15.65
N GLY A 191 -10.03 1.41 -16.17
CA GLY A 191 -10.94 0.26 -16.19
C GLY A 191 -11.42 -0.18 -14.79
N PRO A 192 -11.94 -1.41 -14.66
CA PRO A 192 -12.43 -1.93 -13.39
C PRO A 192 -11.28 -2.18 -12.41
N TYR A 193 -11.55 -1.97 -11.12
CA TYR A 193 -10.56 -2.13 -10.05
C TYR A 193 -11.14 -2.88 -8.86
N TYR A 194 -10.29 -3.41 -7.99
CA TYR A 194 -10.64 -3.68 -6.60
C TYR A 194 -9.61 -3.04 -5.68
N PHE A 195 -9.99 -2.79 -4.43
CA PHE A 195 -9.14 -2.14 -3.44
C PHE A 195 -8.92 -3.07 -2.25
N ILE A 196 -7.65 -3.23 -1.85
CA ILE A 196 -7.28 -3.90 -0.62
C ILE A 196 -6.77 -2.84 0.35
N ALA A 197 -7.57 -2.53 1.37
CA ALA A 197 -7.23 -1.56 2.40
C ALA A 197 -6.25 -2.15 3.42
N SER A 198 -5.30 -1.34 3.88
CA SER A 198 -4.52 -1.62 5.07
C SER A 198 -5.35 -1.32 6.33
N PRO A 199 -5.08 -1.98 7.46
CA PRO A 199 -5.69 -1.63 8.74
C PRO A 199 -5.49 -0.14 9.07
N TYR A 200 -6.56 0.53 9.47
CA TYR A 200 -6.50 1.95 9.81
C TYR A 200 -6.27 2.15 11.32
N PRO A 201 -5.22 2.88 11.73
CA PRO A 201 -4.91 3.09 13.15
C PRO A 201 -5.81 4.18 13.71
N PHE A 202 -6.97 3.80 14.25
CA PHE A 202 -7.80 4.75 14.99
C PHE A 202 -7.05 5.22 16.24
N PRO A 203 -7.13 6.51 16.59
CA PRO A 203 -6.59 6.99 17.85
C PRO A 203 -7.34 6.28 18.97
N ASP A 204 -6.64 5.43 19.71
CA ASP A 204 -7.23 4.72 20.83
C ASP A 204 -7.65 5.74 21.88
N ARG A 205 -8.97 5.94 22.02
CA ARG A 205 -9.52 6.58 23.21
C ARG A 205 -9.40 5.68 24.46
N ASN A 206 -9.05 4.39 24.26
CA ASN A 206 -9.19 3.33 25.25
C ASN A 206 -7.93 2.47 25.46
N VAL A 207 -6.71 2.91 25.11
CA VAL A 207 -5.55 2.28 25.76
C VAL A 207 -5.63 2.68 27.22
N PRO A 208 -5.80 1.75 28.18
CA PRO A 208 -5.55 2.09 29.57
C PRO A 208 -4.10 2.54 29.57
N ALA A 209 -3.85 3.82 29.88
CA ALA A 209 -2.52 4.42 29.90
C ALA A 209 -1.52 3.36 30.35
N SER A 210 -0.55 3.03 29.48
CA SER A 210 0.50 2.05 29.81
C SER A 210 0.93 2.31 31.25
N LYS A 211 0.66 1.34 32.13
CA LYS A 211 0.82 1.52 33.58
C LYS A 211 2.20 2.12 33.78
N SER A 212 2.28 3.31 34.39
CA SER A 212 3.55 4.01 34.51
C SER A 212 4.58 3.06 35.15
N LYS A 213 5.86 3.18 34.79
CA LYS A 213 6.92 2.35 35.39
C LYS A 213 6.87 2.40 36.92
N GLY A 214 6.47 3.55 37.49
CA GLY A 214 6.23 3.73 38.93
C GLY A 214 5.06 2.89 39.48
N ALA A 215 3.96 2.74 38.74
CA ALA A 215 2.85 1.88 39.15
C ALA A 215 3.24 0.40 39.17
N ILE A 216 4.06 -0.04 38.20
CA ILE A 216 4.58 -1.42 38.14
C ILE A 216 5.51 -1.69 39.33
N ILE A 217 6.43 -0.75 39.62
CA ILE A 217 7.32 -0.83 40.79
C ILE A 217 6.50 -0.87 42.10
N GLY A 218 5.47 -0.03 42.22
CA GLY A 218 4.62 0.01 43.40
C GLY A 218 3.89 -1.32 43.66
N ILE A 219 3.35 -1.95 42.62
CA ILE A 219 2.68 -3.26 42.73
C ILE A 219 3.69 -4.34 43.15
N ALA A 220 4.87 -4.38 42.51
CA ALA A 220 5.89 -5.37 42.83
C ALA A 220 6.37 -5.26 44.28
N VAL A 221 6.63 -4.04 44.77
CA VAL A 221 7.02 -3.79 46.16
C VAL A 221 5.90 -4.16 47.13
N GLY A 222 4.65 -3.76 46.83
CA GLY A 222 3.49 -4.07 47.66
C GLY A 222 3.27 -5.58 47.82
N CYS A 223 3.31 -6.33 46.72
CA CYS A 223 3.22 -7.80 46.76
C CYS A 223 4.37 -8.43 47.54
N GLY A 224 5.61 -7.93 47.38
CA GLY A 224 6.77 -8.43 48.11
C GLY A 224 6.62 -8.28 49.63
N VAL A 225 6.20 -7.11 50.11
CA VAL A 225 5.98 -6.85 51.54
C VAL A 225 4.89 -7.77 52.10
N LEU A 226 3.82 -7.99 51.34
CA LEU A 226 2.68 -8.81 51.78
C LEU A 226 3.07 -10.29 51.90
N VAL A 227 3.88 -10.81 50.96
CA VAL A 227 4.43 -12.18 51.04
C VAL A 227 5.33 -12.34 52.26
N ILE A 228 6.22 -11.37 52.54
CA ILE A 228 7.10 -11.42 53.71
C ILE A 228 6.29 -11.43 55.01
N ALA A 229 5.25 -10.60 55.10
CA ALA A 229 4.37 -10.57 56.27
C ALA A 229 3.64 -11.91 56.48
N LEU A 230 3.14 -12.53 55.42
CA LEU A 230 2.46 -13.83 55.50
C LEU A 230 3.42 -14.96 55.91
N VAL A 231 4.65 -14.98 55.37
CA VAL A 231 5.67 -15.95 55.78
C VAL A 231 6.05 -15.75 57.25
N GLY A 232 6.23 -14.50 57.69
CA GLY A 232 6.49 -14.17 59.09
C GLY A 232 5.38 -14.64 60.02
N ALA A 233 4.12 -14.40 59.66
CA ALA A 233 2.96 -14.85 60.43
C ALA A 233 2.88 -16.40 60.50
N ALA A 234 3.17 -17.10 59.41
CA ALA A 234 3.18 -18.56 59.37
C ALA A 234 4.29 -19.13 60.28
N VAL A 235 5.51 -18.58 60.22
CA VAL A 235 6.63 -18.99 61.08
C VAL A 235 6.31 -18.71 62.55
N TYR A 236 5.71 -17.56 62.85
CA TYR A 236 5.28 -17.21 64.20
C TYR A 236 4.22 -18.19 64.73
N ALA A 237 3.21 -18.52 63.93
CA ALA A 237 2.19 -19.48 64.31
C ALA A 237 2.77 -20.89 64.56
N LEU A 238 3.71 -21.34 63.72
CA LEU A 238 4.38 -22.64 63.89
C LEU A 238 5.26 -22.68 65.15
N THR A 239 6.01 -21.61 65.42
CA THR A 239 6.85 -21.54 66.62
C THR A 239 6.01 -21.46 67.89
N GLN A 240 4.90 -20.71 67.87
CA GLN A 240 3.97 -20.66 68.99
C GLN A 240 3.31 -22.03 69.26
N ARG A 241 2.88 -22.75 68.21
CA ARG A 241 2.37 -24.12 68.33
C ARG A 241 3.40 -25.07 68.95
N ARG A 242 4.65 -25.03 68.49
CA ARG A 242 5.73 -25.85 69.07
C ARG A 242 6.01 -25.51 70.54
N ARG A 243 5.96 -24.24 70.93
CA ARG A 243 6.10 -23.83 72.34
C ARG A 243 4.94 -24.32 73.21
N ALA A 244 3.71 -24.24 72.71
CA ALA A 244 2.55 -24.77 73.41
C ALA A 244 2.63 -26.29 73.60
N GLN A 245 3.09 -27.03 72.60
CA GLN A 245 3.29 -28.49 72.69
C GLN A 245 4.36 -28.88 73.71
N LYS A 246 5.49 -28.15 73.77
CA LYS A 246 6.52 -28.39 74.80
C LYS A 246 6.02 -28.07 76.22
N ALA A 247 5.22 -27.02 76.38
CA ALA A 247 4.64 -26.69 77.68
C ALA A 247 3.62 -27.74 78.17
N THR A 248 2.95 -28.45 77.26
CA THR A 248 2.06 -29.56 77.62
C THR A 248 2.80 -30.87 77.93
N GLU A 249 4.01 -31.07 77.40
CA GLU A 249 4.85 -32.24 77.70
C GLU A 249 5.61 -32.11 79.03
N GLU A 250 5.90 -30.88 79.51
CA GLU A 250 6.53 -30.68 80.83
C GLU A 250 5.53 -30.61 82.00
N LEU A 251 4.22 -30.71 81.72
CA LEU A 251 3.12 -30.63 82.70
C LEU A 251 2.28 -31.93 82.79
N GLY A 252 2.68 -33.00 82.10
CA GLY A 252 2.09 -34.34 82.21
C GLY A 252 3.11 -35.35 82.72
#